data_AF-A0A7W0Z9U7-F1
#
_entry.id   AF-A0A7W0Z9U7-F1
#
_cell.length_a   1.000
_cell.length_b   1.000
_cell.length_c   1.000
_cell.angle_alpha   90.00
_cell.angle_beta   90.00
_cell.angle_gamma   90.00
#
_symmetry.space_group_name_H-M   'P 1'
#
loop_
_entity.id
_entity.type
_entity.pdbx_description
1 polymer ?
#
loop_
_entity_poly.entity_id
_entity_poly.type
_entity_poly.pdbx_seq_one_letter_code
_entity_poly.pdbx_strand_id
1 'polypeptide(L)'
;YESGHESHGSVHAGAETVEKLAELAIILLLGSIVTLEGLSEPGWGGWLLVPVLLFVIRPLTVLLAFVGSGASIRERLFLGWFGVRGVGSLYYAAVAVAVGTLGADNEITLFWTVAVCSIVSIAAHGASASPLARRLLP
;
A
#
# COMPACT_ATOMS: atom_id res chain seq x y z
N TYR A 1 -32.27 -28.11 3.06
CA TYR A 1 -31.10 -27.77 3.89
C TYR A 1 -30.04 -27.08 3.03
N GLU A 2 -30.38 -25.96 2.35
CA GLU A 2 -29.45 -25.22 1.45
C GLU A 2 -29.72 -23.71 1.51
N SER A 3 -29.94 -23.15 2.70
CA SER A 3 -30.14 -21.70 2.90
C SER A 3 -28.89 -21.02 3.47
N GLY A 4 -27.69 -21.47 3.08
CA GLY A 4 -26.41 -21.05 3.66
C GLY A 4 -25.46 -20.32 2.70
N HIS A 5 -25.71 -20.32 1.39
CA HIS A 5 -24.75 -19.78 0.41
C HIS A 5 -25.05 -18.35 -0.07
N GLU A 6 -26.32 -17.93 -0.17
CA GLU A 6 -26.67 -16.59 -0.67
C GLU A 6 -26.49 -15.47 0.37
N SER A 7 -26.67 -15.77 1.66
CA SER A 7 -26.53 -14.77 2.73
C SER A 7 -25.08 -14.33 2.97
N HIS A 8 -24.10 -15.18 2.64
CA HIS A 8 -22.68 -14.85 2.80
C HIS A 8 -22.21 -13.90 1.69
N GLY A 9 -22.75 -14.04 0.47
CA GLY A 9 -22.39 -13.19 -0.67
C GLY A 9 -22.80 -11.73 -0.48
N SER A 10 -23.99 -11.47 0.05
CA SER A 10 -24.47 -10.10 0.30
C SER A 10 -23.73 -9.41 1.44
N VAL A 11 -23.42 -10.13 2.52
CA VAL A 11 -22.58 -9.61 3.63
C VAL A 11 -21.16 -9.34 3.15
N HIS A 12 -20.58 -10.22 2.33
CA HIS A 12 -19.25 -10.02 1.76
C HIS A 12 -19.19 -8.81 0.81
N ALA A 13 -20.16 -8.67 -0.10
CA ALA A 13 -20.25 -7.52 -1.00
C ALA A 13 -20.48 -6.20 -0.24
N GLY A 14 -21.28 -6.24 0.83
CA GLY A 14 -21.45 -5.11 1.75
C GLY A 14 -20.14 -4.72 2.43
N ALA A 15 -19.41 -5.71 2.97
CA ALA A 15 -18.11 -5.49 3.60
C ALA A 15 -17.07 -4.93 2.60
N GLU A 16 -17.00 -5.48 1.39
CA GLU A 16 -16.09 -5.00 0.33
C GLU A 16 -16.39 -3.54 -0.05
N THR A 17 -17.68 -3.16 -0.11
CA THR A 17 -18.08 -1.78 -0.40
C THR A 17 -17.64 -0.84 0.71
N VAL A 18 -17.89 -1.22 1.97
CA VAL A 18 -17.47 -0.43 3.14
C VAL A 18 -15.95 -0.31 3.21
N GLU A 19 -15.23 -1.39 2.92
CA GLU A 19 -13.76 -1.42 2.86
C GLU A 19 -13.24 -0.42 1.82
N LYS A 20 -13.72 -0.49 0.58
CA LYS A 20 -13.31 0.45 -0.48
C LYS A 20 -13.62 1.90 -0.13
N LEU A 21 -14.80 2.17 0.45
CA LEU A 21 -15.16 3.52 0.88
C LEU A 21 -14.26 4.02 2.03
N ALA A 22 -13.94 3.15 2.99
CA ALA A 22 -13.03 3.48 4.08
C ALA A 22 -11.61 3.73 3.55
N GLU A 23 -11.13 2.91 2.61
CA GLU A 23 -9.84 3.12 1.96
C GLU A 23 -9.78 4.47 1.24
N LEU A 24 -10.79 4.78 0.46
CA LEU A 24 -10.91 6.07 -0.23
C LEU A 24 -10.94 7.23 0.78
N ALA A 25 -11.72 7.11 1.85
CA ALA A 25 -11.79 8.13 2.89
C ALA A 25 -10.42 8.37 3.55
N ILE A 26 -9.69 7.30 3.88
CA ILE A 26 -8.37 7.39 4.50
C ILE A 26 -7.35 8.01 3.55
N ILE A 27 -7.37 7.63 2.26
CA ILE A 27 -6.47 8.21 1.26
C ILE A 27 -6.77 9.70 1.06
N LEU A 28 -8.04 10.09 1.02
CA LEU A 28 -8.45 11.49 0.93
C LEU A 28 -8.01 12.30 2.15
N LEU A 29 -8.21 11.77 3.35
CA LEU A 29 -7.74 12.39 4.59
C LEU A 29 -6.22 12.52 4.60
N LEU A 30 -5.50 11.47 4.21
CA LEU A 30 -4.04 11.50 4.09
C LEU A 30 -3.61 12.62 3.13
N GLY A 31 -4.23 12.70 1.95
CA GLY A 31 -3.94 13.78 1.00
C GLY A 31 -4.25 15.18 1.54
N SER A 32 -5.31 15.31 2.33
CA SER A 32 -5.73 16.59 2.93
C SER A 32 -4.77 17.15 3.98
N ILE A 33 -4.02 16.28 4.68
CA ILE A 33 -3.10 16.69 5.75
C ILE A 33 -1.67 16.93 5.26
N VAL A 34 -1.37 16.69 3.97
CA VAL A 34 -0.03 16.86 3.42
C VAL A 34 0.40 18.33 3.48
N THR A 35 1.54 18.58 4.12
CA THR A 35 2.19 19.89 4.19
C THR A 35 3.66 19.78 3.76
N LEU A 36 4.26 20.90 3.34
CA LEU A 36 5.68 20.93 2.96
C LEU A 36 6.60 20.56 4.15
N GLU A 37 6.25 21.03 5.35
CA GLU A 37 6.96 20.68 6.58
C GLU A 37 6.86 19.18 6.86
N GLY A 38 5.67 18.59 6.77
CA GLY A 38 5.47 17.16 6.93
C GLY A 38 6.24 16.32 5.91
N LEU A 39 6.31 16.76 4.65
CA LEU A 39 7.12 16.09 3.62
C LEU A 39 8.63 16.19 3.88
N SER A 40 9.08 17.11 4.74
CA SER A 40 10.49 17.25 5.11
C SER A 40 10.91 16.39 6.29
N GLU A 41 9.97 16.01 7.17
CA GLU A 41 10.18 15.16 8.36
C GLU A 41 10.93 13.83 8.09
N PRO A 42 10.63 13.06 7.02
CA PRO A 42 11.34 11.81 6.75
C PRO A 42 12.83 11.99 6.45
N GLY A 43 13.22 13.22 6.10
CA GLY A 43 14.54 13.55 5.59
C GLY A 43 14.92 12.73 4.35
N TRP A 44 16.21 12.80 4.00
CA TRP A 44 16.74 12.09 2.82
C TRP A 44 16.64 10.57 2.96
N GLY A 45 16.79 10.05 4.19
CA GLY A 45 16.70 8.62 4.48
C GLY A 45 15.31 8.06 4.20
N GLY A 46 14.26 8.72 4.69
CA GLY A 46 12.88 8.31 4.44
C GLY A 46 12.50 8.41 2.95
N TRP A 47 12.91 9.49 2.28
CA TRP A 47 12.69 9.63 0.84
C TRP A 47 13.42 8.58 0.00
N LEU A 48 14.64 8.18 0.39
CA LEU A 48 15.38 7.11 -0.27
C LEU A 48 14.77 5.73 0.01
N LEU A 49 14.16 5.53 1.17
CA LEU A 49 13.53 4.27 1.54
C LEU A 49 12.37 3.93 0.61
N VAL A 50 11.61 4.93 0.13
CA VAL A 50 10.45 4.73 -0.76
C VAL A 50 10.80 4.01 -2.06
N PRO A 51 11.69 4.50 -2.93
CA PRO A 51 12.05 3.78 -4.15
C PRO A 51 12.71 2.43 -3.86
N VAL A 52 13.50 2.30 -2.78
CA VAL A 52 14.08 1.01 -2.38
C VAL A 52 12.97 0.01 -2.04
N LEU A 53 11.94 0.43 -1.30
CA LEU A 53 10.81 -0.39 -0.92
C LEU A 53 9.94 -0.79 -2.11
N LEU A 54 9.82 0.06 -3.12
CA LEU A 54 8.97 -0.17 -4.30
C LEU A 54 9.69 -0.96 -5.41
N PHE A 55 10.94 -0.63 -5.72
CA PHE A 55 11.66 -1.18 -6.86
C PHE A 55 12.64 -2.30 -6.52
N VAL A 56 13.02 -2.44 -5.24
CA VAL A 56 14.00 -3.44 -4.82
C VAL A 56 13.35 -4.47 -3.90
N ILE A 57 12.90 -4.05 -2.72
CA ILE A 57 12.41 -4.97 -1.70
C ILE A 57 11.16 -5.70 -2.22
N ARG A 58 10.21 -4.98 -2.83
CA ARG A 58 8.97 -5.61 -3.28
C ARG A 58 9.19 -6.64 -4.41
N PRO A 59 9.88 -6.36 -5.53
CA PRO A 59 10.13 -7.37 -6.55
C PRO A 59 10.92 -8.56 -6.01
N LEU A 60 11.93 -8.33 -5.16
CA LEU A 60 12.70 -9.41 -4.55
C LEU A 60 11.83 -10.32 -3.68
N THR A 61 10.98 -9.75 -2.82
CA THR A 61 10.07 -10.56 -1.98
C THR A 61 9.12 -11.41 -2.81
N VAL A 62 8.58 -10.89 -3.91
CA VAL A 62 7.71 -11.66 -4.81
C VAL A 62 8.49 -12.74 -5.57
N LEU A 63 9.70 -12.42 -6.07
CA LEU A 63 10.54 -13.40 -6.74
C LEU A 63 10.88 -14.58 -5.83
N LEU A 64 11.22 -14.30 -4.57
CA LEU A 64 11.50 -15.31 -3.55
C LEU A 64 10.25 -16.12 -3.18
N ALA A 65 9.10 -15.45 -3.00
CA ALA A 65 7.84 -16.13 -2.69
C ALA A 65 7.35 -17.06 -3.82
N PHE A 66 7.74 -16.77 -5.07
CA PHE A 66 7.37 -17.56 -6.25
C PHE A 66 8.48 -18.53 -6.69
N VAL A 67 9.50 -18.79 -5.86
CA VAL A 67 10.45 -19.87 -6.13
C VAL A 67 9.71 -21.21 -6.12
N GLY A 68 9.72 -21.92 -7.25
CA GLY A 68 9.05 -23.21 -7.41
C GLY A 68 7.59 -23.16 -7.90
N SER A 69 7.00 -21.98 -8.10
CA SER A 69 5.57 -21.86 -8.46
C SER A 69 5.24 -21.99 -9.96
N GLY A 70 6.23 -22.25 -10.82
CA GLY A 70 6.03 -22.37 -12.28
C GLY A 70 5.72 -21.06 -13.02
N ALA A 71 5.41 -19.97 -12.30
CA ALA A 71 5.11 -18.66 -12.89
C ALA A 71 6.31 -18.11 -13.68
N SER A 72 6.06 -17.48 -14.81
CA SER A 72 7.07 -16.81 -15.63
C SER A 72 7.65 -15.58 -14.91
N ILE A 73 8.87 -15.17 -15.30
CA ILE A 73 9.50 -13.99 -14.73
C ILE A 73 8.67 -12.71 -14.94
N ARG A 74 7.92 -12.63 -16.04
CA ARG A 74 7.06 -11.48 -16.36
C ARG A 74 5.87 -11.39 -15.42
N GLU A 75 5.22 -12.51 -15.12
CA GLU A 75 4.13 -12.57 -14.15
C GLU A 75 4.61 -12.21 -12.75
N ARG A 76 5.77 -12.73 -12.32
CA ARG A 76 6.36 -12.41 -11.02
C ARG A 76 6.70 -10.93 -10.89
N LEU A 77 7.25 -10.32 -11.95
CA LEU A 77 7.55 -8.88 -11.95
C LEU A 77 6.27 -8.03 -11.97
N PHE A 78 5.23 -8.46 -12.69
CA PHE A 78 3.93 -7.80 -12.67
C PHE A 78 3.29 -7.84 -11.27
N LEU A 79 3.28 -9.01 -10.63
CA LEU A 79 2.84 -9.19 -9.25
C LEU A 79 3.69 -8.39 -8.25
N GLY A 80 5.01 -8.32 -8.50
CA GLY A 80 5.94 -7.47 -7.75
C GLY A 80 5.61 -5.99 -7.88
N TRP A 81 5.23 -5.55 -9.09
CA TRP A 81 4.90 -4.16 -9.37
C TRP A 81 3.54 -3.75 -8.81
N PHE A 82 2.50 -4.58 -8.82
CA PHE A 82 1.15 -4.18 -8.38
C PHE A 82 0.87 -4.33 -6.87
N GLY A 83 1.92 -4.31 -6.04
CA GLY A 83 1.80 -4.35 -4.58
C GLY A 83 1.61 -2.97 -3.95
N VAL A 84 0.49 -2.29 -4.23
CA VAL A 84 0.24 -0.94 -3.70
C VAL A 84 0.32 -0.93 -2.18
N ARG A 85 1.14 -0.05 -1.61
CA ARG A 85 1.10 0.22 -0.17
C ARG A 85 -0.15 1.03 0.14
N GLY A 86 -1.10 0.37 0.81
CA GLY A 86 -2.38 0.94 1.18
C GLY A 86 -2.48 1.29 2.66
N VAL A 87 -3.73 1.35 3.11
CA VAL A 87 -4.17 1.73 4.45
C VAL A 87 -3.55 0.89 5.56
N GLY A 88 -3.24 -0.39 5.30
CA GLY A 88 -2.59 -1.25 6.29
C GLY A 88 -1.25 -0.71 6.80
N SER A 89 -0.48 0.00 5.98
CA SER A 89 0.78 0.61 6.42
C SER A 89 0.53 1.74 7.43
N LEU A 90 -0.50 2.55 7.19
CA LEU A 90 -0.94 3.62 8.09
C LEU A 90 -1.48 3.05 9.41
N TYR A 91 -2.22 1.93 9.34
CA TYR A 91 -2.67 1.21 10.52
C TYR A 91 -1.48 0.78 11.40
N TYR A 92 -0.46 0.14 10.83
CA TYR A 92 0.70 -0.27 11.62
C TYR A 92 1.53 0.91 12.15
N ALA A 93 1.61 2.03 11.41
CA ALA A 93 2.21 3.25 11.92
C ALA A 93 1.44 3.78 13.14
N ALA A 94 0.11 3.84 13.04
CA ALA A 94 -0.76 4.26 14.14
C ALA A 94 -0.64 3.32 15.35
N VAL A 95 -0.55 2.01 15.13
CA VAL A 95 -0.31 1.03 16.20
C VAL A 95 1.04 1.27 16.85
N ALA A 96 2.11 1.49 16.08
CA ALA A 96 3.45 1.75 16.61
C ALA A 96 3.48 3.01 17.49
N VAL A 97 2.80 4.08 17.06
CA VAL A 97 2.62 5.31 17.85
C VAL A 97 1.77 5.04 19.10
N ALA A 98 0.66 4.31 18.97
CA ALA A 98 -0.25 4.02 20.08
C ALA A 98 0.40 3.17 21.20
N VAL A 99 1.39 2.35 20.86
CA VAL A 99 2.17 1.57 21.84
C VAL A 99 3.04 2.49 22.72
N GLY A 100 3.35 3.72 22.29
CA GLY A 100 4.01 4.74 23.11
C GLY A 100 5.45 4.41 23.49
N THR A 101 6.13 3.60 22.68
CA THR A 101 7.55 3.22 22.90
C THR A 101 8.53 4.12 22.16
N LEU A 102 8.02 5.00 21.28
CA LEU A 102 8.81 5.91 20.48
C LEU A 102 8.84 7.29 21.14
N GLY A 103 9.91 8.05 20.92
CA GLY A 103 9.92 9.48 21.26
C GLY A 103 9.07 10.26 20.24
N ALA A 104 8.50 11.40 20.65
CA ALA A 104 7.60 12.21 19.82
C ALA A 104 8.16 12.51 18.42
N ASP A 105 9.44 12.88 18.32
CA ASP A 105 10.09 13.16 17.03
C ASP A 105 10.17 11.91 16.13
N ASN A 106 10.37 10.74 16.73
CA ASN A 106 10.42 9.47 16.01
C ASN A 106 9.01 9.03 15.55
N GLU A 107 7.97 9.34 16.32
CA GLU A 107 6.57 9.10 15.93
C GLU A 107 6.19 9.93 14.71
N ILE A 108 6.55 11.22 14.71
CA ILE A 108 6.33 12.14 13.59
C ILE A 108 7.11 11.65 12.35
N THR A 109 8.39 11.34 12.53
CA THR A 109 9.24 10.84 11.44
C THR A 109 8.70 9.53 10.85
N LEU A 110 8.27 8.58 11.70
CA LEU A 110 7.68 7.31 11.27
C LEU A 110 6.40 7.55 10.46
N PHE A 111 5.48 8.36 11.00
CA PHE A 111 4.23 8.67 10.35
C PHE A 111 4.45 9.28 8.97
N TRP A 112 5.27 10.31 8.86
CA TRP A 112 5.53 10.98 7.59
C TRP A 112 6.30 10.11 6.61
N THR A 113 7.19 9.24 7.08
CA THR A 113 7.87 8.25 6.22
C THR A 113 6.85 7.30 5.59
N VAL A 114 5.91 6.80 6.39
CA VAL A 114 4.84 5.92 5.90
C VAL A 114 3.86 6.66 4.99
N ALA A 115 3.51 7.91 5.33
CA ALA A 115 2.66 8.77 4.51
C ALA A 115 3.26 9.00 3.11
N VAL A 116 4.50 9.46 3.03
CA VAL A 116 5.21 9.68 1.76
C VAL A 116 5.31 8.38 0.97
N CYS A 117 5.65 7.27 1.62
CA CYS A 117 5.71 5.97 0.95
C CYS A 117 4.36 5.56 0.36
N SER A 118 3.26 5.81 1.07
CA SER A 118 1.90 5.48 0.65
C SER A 118 1.47 6.36 -0.52
N ILE A 119 1.69 7.67 -0.43
CA ILE A 119 1.37 8.64 -1.49
C ILE A 119 2.12 8.32 -2.78
N VAL A 120 3.44 8.12 -2.70
CA VAL A 120 4.27 7.79 -3.86
C VAL A 120 3.87 6.44 -4.45
N SER A 121 3.56 5.45 -3.61
CA SER A 121 3.04 4.16 -4.07
C SER A 121 1.73 4.34 -4.83
N ILE A 122 0.73 4.99 -4.24
CA ILE A 122 -0.58 5.21 -4.86
C ILE A 122 -0.43 5.95 -6.20
N ALA A 123 0.38 7.01 -6.24
CA ALA A 123 0.62 7.78 -7.45
C ALA A 123 1.31 6.94 -8.54
N ALA A 124 2.40 6.24 -8.20
CA ALA A 124 3.16 5.44 -9.16
C ALA A 124 2.31 4.29 -9.74
N HIS A 125 1.58 3.59 -8.88
CA HIS A 125 0.77 2.44 -9.30
C HIS A 125 -0.48 2.90 -10.05
N GLY A 126 -1.17 3.93 -9.56
CA GLY A 126 -2.34 4.51 -10.22
C GLY A 126 -2.01 5.04 -11.61
N ALA A 127 -0.90 5.75 -11.77
CA ALA A 127 -0.44 6.22 -13.09
C ALA A 127 -0.04 5.06 -14.02
N SER A 128 0.53 3.98 -13.48
CA SER A 128 0.96 2.82 -14.26
C SER A 128 -0.16 1.81 -14.58
N ALA A 129 -1.26 1.80 -13.83
CA ALA A 129 -2.32 0.80 -13.96
C ALA A 129 -2.96 0.82 -15.36
N SER A 130 -3.39 1.99 -15.82
CA SER A 130 -4.04 2.17 -17.12
C SER A 130 -3.14 1.81 -18.33
N PRO A 131 -1.89 2.32 -18.44
CA PRO A 131 -1.02 1.96 -19.56
C PRO A 131 -0.55 0.51 -19.54
N LEU A 132 -0.35 -0.09 -18.36
CA LEU A 132 0.16 -1.45 -18.24
C LEU A 132 -0.94 -2.49 -18.50
N ALA A 133 -2.18 -2.22 -18.07
CA ALA A 133 -3.35 -3.03 -18.45
C ALA A 133 -3.53 -3.08 -19.97
N ARG A 134 -3.44 -1.93 -20.65
CA ARG A 134 -3.53 -1.85 -22.13
C ARG A 134 -2.40 -2.56 -22.89
N ARG A 135 -1.24 -2.78 -22.27
CA ARG A 135 -0.08 -3.44 -22.91
C ARG A 135 -0.03 -4.94 -22.67
N LEU A 136 -0.70 -5.44 -21.63
CA LEU A 136 -0.62 -6.85 -21.21
C LEU A 136 -1.93 -7.61 -21.40
N LEU A 137 -3.07 -6.92 -21.49
CA LEU A 137 -4.36 -7.51 -21.84
C LEU A 137 -4.63 -7.24 -23.33
N PRO A 138 -4.79 -8.27 -24.17
CA PRO A 138 -5.11 -8.13 -25.59
C PRO A 138 -6.53 -7.56 -25.82
#